data_AF-A0A6N2CMU7-F1
#
_entry.id   AF-A0A6N2CMU7-F1
#
_cell.length_a   1.000
_cell.length_b   1.000
_cell.length_c   1.000
_cell.angle_alpha   90.00
_cell.angle_beta   90.00
_cell.angle_gamma   90.00
#
_symmetry.space_group_name_H-M   'P 1'
#
loop_
_entity.id
_entity.type
_entity.pdbx_description
1 polymer ?
#
loop_
_entity_poly.entity_id
_entity_poly.type
_entity_poly.pdbx_seq_one_letter_code
_entity_poly.pdbx_strand_id
1 'polypeptide(L)'
;MITQKTTKILSCIALACALIAPMSAQMAPAQQPGGGQPDQISQLAEMIGLSSEQEAEIRDLVDTTTPKVEELQIKAQSLQTELQANAGHDYNEAEIKRIGKELGEVSGELSIQSILMQSKVEAIFTAEQRDELERLQQEQMQMQQQMQQQQMQQMQQMQQ
;
A
#
# COMPACT_ATOMS: atom_id res chain seq x y z
N MET A 1 -6.75 19.46 38.85
CA MET A 1 -5.62 18.97 38.04
C MET A 1 -5.89 17.55 37.62
N ILE A 2 -6.35 17.35 36.39
CA ILE A 2 -6.37 16.04 35.72
C ILE A 2 -5.81 16.31 34.31
N THR A 3 -4.58 15.87 34.11
CA THR A 3 -3.81 16.08 32.87
C THR A 3 -4.32 15.11 31.81
N GLN A 4 -5.15 15.59 30.86
CA GLN A 4 -5.39 14.86 29.62
C GLN A 4 -4.09 14.90 28.80
N LYS A 5 -3.36 13.78 28.75
CA LYS A 5 -2.39 13.52 27.70
C LYS A 5 -3.17 13.14 26.45
N THR A 6 -3.38 14.11 25.57
CA THR A 6 -3.88 13.86 24.21
C THR A 6 -2.80 13.14 23.43
N THR A 7 -2.85 11.80 23.42
CA THR A 7 -2.08 10.97 22.50
C THR A 7 -2.62 11.21 21.10
N LYS A 8 -1.96 12.11 20.36
CA LYS A 8 -2.18 12.27 18.93
C LYS A 8 -1.60 11.03 18.25
N ILE A 9 -2.39 9.98 18.09
CA ILE A 9 -2.10 8.90 17.16
C ILE A 9 -2.52 9.42 15.78
N LEU A 10 -1.68 10.25 15.16
CA LEU A 10 -1.85 10.63 13.77
C LEU A 10 -1.36 9.46 12.90
N SER A 11 -2.28 8.54 12.60
CA SER A 11 -2.48 7.98 11.26
C SER A 11 -1.21 7.79 10.40
N CYS A 12 -0.42 6.75 10.68
CA CYS A 12 0.70 6.23 9.87
C CYS A 12 0.28 5.62 8.50
N ILE A 13 -0.84 6.04 7.91
CA ILE A 13 -1.60 5.21 6.96
C ILE A 13 -1.06 5.22 5.51
N ALA A 14 -0.09 6.06 5.14
CA ALA A 14 0.22 6.25 3.72
C ALA A 14 1.32 5.35 3.14
N LEU A 15 2.33 4.90 3.91
CA LEU A 15 3.52 4.29 3.28
C LEU A 15 3.39 2.80 2.94
N ALA A 16 2.55 2.02 3.62
CA ALA A 16 2.43 0.59 3.33
C ALA A 16 1.62 0.29 2.06
N CYS A 17 0.75 1.22 1.61
CA CYS A 17 -0.05 1.01 0.40
C CYS A 17 0.76 1.12 -0.90
N ALA A 18 1.95 1.73 -0.89
CA ALA A 18 2.80 1.83 -2.07
C ALA A 18 3.44 0.49 -2.46
N LEU A 19 3.61 -0.44 -1.50
CA LEU A 19 4.23 -1.74 -1.73
C LEU A 19 3.28 -2.79 -2.34
N ILE A 20 1.98 -2.51 -2.39
CA ILE A 20 0.95 -3.48 -2.82
C ILE A 20 0.03 -2.90 -3.91
N ALA A 21 0.25 -1.67 -4.37
CA ALA A 21 -0.46 -1.19 -5.54
C ALA A 21 0.02 -2.01 -6.76
N PRO A 22 -0.82 -2.83 -7.40
CA PRO A 22 -0.47 -3.31 -8.73
C PRO A 22 -0.38 -2.05 -9.59
N MET A 23 0.84 -1.62 -9.89
CA MET A 23 1.08 -0.84 -11.10
C MET A 23 0.31 -1.58 -12.17
N SER A 24 -0.71 -0.93 -12.74
CA SER A 24 -1.36 -1.40 -13.95
C SER A 24 -0.29 -1.42 -15.04
N ALA A 25 0.51 -2.48 -15.04
CA ALA A 25 1.55 -2.73 -16.00
C ALA A 25 0.81 -3.08 -17.29
N GLN A 26 0.80 -2.10 -18.20
CA GLN A 26 0.68 -2.40 -19.61
C GLN A 26 1.53 -3.64 -19.92
N MET A 27 0.86 -4.56 -20.60
CA MET A 27 1.38 -5.80 -21.16
C MET A 27 2.81 -5.62 -21.71
N ALA A 28 3.78 -6.32 -21.11
CA ALA A 28 5.04 -6.65 -21.75
C ALA A 28 5.47 -8.05 -21.29
N PRO A 29 5.93 -8.92 -22.21
CA PRO A 29 6.23 -10.32 -21.90
C PRO A 29 7.46 -10.39 -20.97
N ALA A 30 7.38 -11.33 -20.03
CA ALA A 30 8.46 -11.68 -19.12
C ALA A 30 9.76 -12.00 -19.89
N GLN A 31 10.84 -11.30 -19.56
CA GLN A 31 12.24 -11.77 -19.41
C GLN A 31 13.23 -10.60 -19.53
N GLN A 32 13.65 -10.04 -18.39
CA GLN A 32 15.02 -9.54 -18.21
C GLN A 32 15.38 -9.41 -16.72
N PRO A 33 16.36 -10.16 -16.19
CA PRO A 33 16.93 -9.90 -14.87
C PRO A 33 17.90 -8.72 -15.02
N GLY A 34 17.66 -7.60 -14.34
CA GLY A 34 18.62 -6.48 -14.30
C GLY A 34 18.12 -5.10 -14.73
N GLY A 35 16.82 -4.88 -14.88
CA GLY A 35 16.21 -3.54 -14.92
C GLY A 35 15.54 -3.23 -13.59
N GLY A 36 16.33 -3.22 -12.50
CA GLY A 36 15.80 -3.20 -11.14
C GLY A 36 14.95 -1.98 -10.85
N GLN A 37 13.66 -2.18 -10.57
CA GLN A 37 12.95 -1.27 -9.70
C GLN A 37 13.87 -1.04 -8.48
N PRO A 38 14.18 0.20 -8.10
CA PRO A 38 15.11 0.43 -7.02
C PRO A 38 14.56 -0.27 -5.77
N ASP A 39 15.44 -0.98 -5.06
CA ASP A 39 15.05 -1.81 -3.93
C ASP A 39 14.42 -0.91 -2.86
N GLN A 40 13.11 -1.08 -2.65
CA GLN A 40 12.32 -0.21 -1.79
C GLN A 40 12.72 -0.38 -0.33
N ILE A 41 13.17 -1.57 0.05
CA ILE A 41 13.61 -1.86 1.42
C ILE A 41 14.96 -1.20 1.66
N SER A 42 15.90 -1.26 0.71
CA SER A 42 17.18 -0.56 0.83
C SER A 42 17.04 0.96 0.83
N GLN A 43 16.13 1.51 0.02
CA GLN A 43 15.83 2.96 0.07
C GLN A 43 15.26 3.38 1.43
N LEU A 44 14.36 2.57 2.00
CA LEU A 44 13.85 2.82 3.34
C LEU A 44 14.99 2.75 4.36
N ALA A 45 15.89 1.76 4.22
CA ALA A 45 17.06 1.61 5.08
C ALA A 45 17.97 2.83 5.08
N GLU A 46 18.27 3.38 3.91
CA GLU A 46 19.06 4.61 3.78
C GLU A 46 18.33 5.84 4.35
N MET A 47 17.01 5.90 4.19
CA MET A 47 16.19 7.05 4.56
C MET A 47 16.04 7.23 6.08
N ILE A 48 15.81 6.15 6.81
CA ILE A 48 15.59 6.19 8.27
C ILE A 48 16.70 5.49 9.06
N GLY A 49 17.78 5.08 8.40
CA GLY A 49 18.94 4.47 9.04
C GLY A 49 18.64 3.09 9.64
N LEU A 50 18.06 2.18 8.86
CA LEU A 50 17.85 0.79 9.30
C LEU A 50 19.18 0.05 9.42
N SER A 51 19.29 -0.81 10.43
CA SER A 51 20.41 -1.75 10.51
C SER A 51 20.27 -2.86 9.47
N SER A 52 21.38 -3.53 9.15
CA SER A 52 21.35 -4.69 8.25
C SER A 52 20.50 -5.85 8.80
N GLU A 53 20.36 -5.96 10.11
CA GLU A 53 19.48 -6.95 10.76
C GLU A 53 18.01 -6.57 10.57
N GLN A 54 17.64 -5.31 10.79
CA GLN A 54 16.28 -4.81 10.55
C GLN A 54 15.89 -4.93 9.07
N GLU A 55 16.82 -4.61 8.15
CA GLU A 55 16.60 -4.75 6.71
C GLU A 55 16.34 -6.21 6.32
N ALA A 56 17.13 -7.15 6.86
CA ALA A 56 16.94 -8.58 6.62
C ALA A 56 15.60 -9.10 7.19
N GLU A 57 15.21 -8.66 8.38
CA GLU A 57 13.94 -9.04 9.00
C GLU A 57 12.73 -8.54 8.19
N ILE A 58 12.80 -7.31 7.65
CA ILE A 58 11.75 -6.78 6.78
C ILE A 58 11.66 -7.58 5.47
N ARG A 59 12.79 -7.97 4.89
CA ARG A 59 12.82 -8.81 3.68
C ARG A 59 12.17 -10.16 3.92
N ASP A 60 12.56 -10.85 4.99
CA ASP A 60 11.98 -12.15 5.34
C ASP A 60 10.47 -12.07 5.57
N LEU A 61 10.02 -11.00 6.23
CA LEU A 61 8.61 -10.72 6.43
C LEU A 61 7.85 -10.54 5.11
N VAL A 62 8.40 -9.76 4.18
CA VAL A 62 7.83 -9.54 2.84
C VAL A 62 7.80 -10.84 2.05
N ASP A 63 8.90 -11.59 2.01
CA ASP A 63 9.01 -12.85 1.27
C ASP A 63 8.03 -13.90 1.81
N THR A 64 7.80 -13.93 3.13
CA THR A 64 6.86 -14.85 3.77
C THR A 64 5.40 -14.50 3.47
N THR A 65 5.07 -13.21 3.32
CA THR A 65 3.68 -12.76 3.19
C THR A 65 3.24 -12.59 1.73
N THR A 66 4.17 -12.26 0.84
CA THR A 66 3.91 -12.00 -0.59
C THR A 66 3.15 -13.14 -1.27
N PRO A 67 3.52 -14.43 -1.12
CA PRO A 67 2.82 -15.53 -1.78
C PRO A 67 1.33 -15.59 -1.41
N LYS A 68 0.99 -15.28 -0.15
CA LYS A 68 -0.40 -15.31 0.31
C LYS A 68 -1.20 -14.15 -0.27
N VAL A 69 -0.60 -12.96 -0.32
CA VAL A 69 -1.22 -11.78 -0.91
C VAL A 69 -1.44 -11.97 -2.41
N GLU A 70 -0.46 -12.54 -3.13
CA GLU A 70 -0.59 -12.89 -4.55
C GLU A 70 -1.73 -13.88 -4.80
N GLU A 71 -1.82 -14.94 -4.01
CA GLU A 71 -2.92 -15.93 -4.09
C GLU A 71 -4.29 -15.25 -3.95
N LEU A 72 -4.43 -14.35 -2.96
CA LEU A 72 -5.66 -13.62 -2.72
C LEU A 72 -5.99 -12.65 -3.86
N GLN A 73 -5.00 -11.96 -4.42
CA GLN A 73 -5.20 -11.06 -5.57
C GLN A 73 -5.64 -11.84 -6.82
N ILE A 74 -5.03 -12.98 -7.11
CA ILE A 74 -5.42 -13.86 -8.21
C ILE A 74 -6.86 -14.33 -8.01
N LYS A 75 -7.21 -14.75 -6.79
CA LYS A 75 -8.58 -15.18 -6.45
C LYS A 75 -9.59 -14.04 -6.63
N ALA A 76 -9.28 -12.83 -6.18
CA ALA A 76 -10.14 -11.66 -6.37
C ALA A 76 -10.38 -11.36 -7.86
N GLN A 77 -9.34 -11.40 -8.69
CA GLN A 77 -9.47 -11.19 -10.14
C GLN A 77 -10.32 -12.28 -10.81
N SER A 78 -10.14 -13.53 -10.41
CA SER A 78 -10.96 -14.65 -10.88
C SER A 78 -12.43 -14.45 -10.53
N LEU A 79 -12.74 -14.13 -9.27
CA LEU A 79 -14.11 -13.89 -8.80
C LEU A 79 -14.75 -12.67 -9.49
N GLN A 80 -13.97 -11.62 -9.75
CA GLN A 80 -14.46 -10.45 -10.49
C GLN A 80 -14.80 -10.79 -11.94
N THR A 81 -13.99 -11.64 -12.58
CA THR A 81 -14.25 -12.16 -13.93
C THR A 81 -15.52 -13.03 -13.94
N GLU A 82 -15.68 -13.88 -12.94
CA GLU A 82 -16.84 -14.76 -12.79
C GLU A 82 -18.14 -13.95 -12.55
N LEU A 83 -18.09 -12.88 -11.75
CA LEU A 83 -19.20 -11.94 -11.59
C LEU A 83 -19.62 -11.31 -12.92
N GLN A 84 -18.66 -10.86 -13.72
CA GLN A 84 -18.93 -10.26 -15.03
C GLN A 84 -19.53 -11.29 -16.00
N ALA A 85 -19.05 -12.54 -15.97
CA ALA A 85 -19.57 -13.61 -16.80
C ALA A 85 -21.01 -14.01 -16.43
N ASN A 86 -21.40 -13.85 -15.16
CA ASN A 86 -22.77 -14.09 -14.68
C ASN A 86 -23.71 -12.89 -14.86
N ALA A 87 -23.21 -11.74 -15.32
CA ALA A 87 -24.04 -10.59 -15.66
C ALA A 87 -24.65 -10.78 -17.06
N GLY A 88 -25.98 -10.82 -17.17
CA GLY A 88 -26.65 -11.03 -18.45
C GLY A 88 -28.17 -11.10 -18.34
N HIS A 89 -28.82 -11.38 -19.47
CA HIS A 89 -30.29 -11.50 -19.53
C HIS A 89 -30.82 -12.65 -18.67
N ASP A 90 -30.10 -13.78 -18.65
CA ASP A 90 -30.44 -14.99 -17.90
C ASP A 90 -29.62 -15.10 -16.59
N TYR A 91 -29.41 -13.97 -15.90
CA TYR A 91 -28.57 -13.95 -14.71
C TYR A 91 -29.06 -14.89 -13.61
N ASN A 92 -28.12 -15.50 -12.89
CA ASN A 92 -28.42 -16.27 -11.68
C ASN A 92 -28.11 -15.43 -10.44
N GLU A 93 -29.16 -14.91 -9.80
CA GLU A 93 -29.03 -14.06 -8.61
C GLU A 93 -28.30 -14.76 -7.45
N ALA A 94 -28.59 -16.05 -7.22
CA ALA A 94 -27.98 -16.80 -6.14
C ALA A 94 -26.47 -16.95 -6.35
N GLU A 95 -26.06 -17.16 -7.61
CA GLU A 95 -24.67 -17.28 -7.98
C GLU A 95 -23.92 -15.94 -7.87
N ILE A 96 -24.52 -14.86 -8.37
CA ILE A 96 -23.96 -13.50 -8.22
C ILE A 96 -23.76 -13.15 -6.73
N LYS A 97 -24.73 -13.48 -5.87
CA LYS A 97 -24.61 -13.24 -4.42
C LYS A 97 -23.52 -14.10 -3.79
N ARG A 98 -23.37 -15.37 -4.19
CA ARG A 98 -22.30 -16.25 -3.70
C ARG A 98 -20.93 -15.68 -4.06
N ILE A 99 -20.70 -15.37 -5.34
CA ILE A 99 -19.41 -14.84 -5.81
C ILE A 99 -19.13 -13.49 -5.16
N GLY A 100 -20.13 -12.61 -5.04
CA GLY A 100 -19.99 -11.33 -4.37
C GLY A 100 -19.60 -11.45 -2.90
N LYS A 101 -20.14 -12.44 -2.18
CA LYS A 101 -19.74 -12.73 -0.80
C LYS A 101 -18.29 -13.21 -0.72
N GLU A 102 -17.89 -14.13 -1.58
CA GLU A 102 -16.51 -14.61 -1.64
C GLU A 102 -15.51 -13.51 -1.98
N LEU A 103 -15.87 -12.60 -2.88
CA LEU A 103 -15.05 -11.43 -3.21
C LEU A 103 -14.91 -10.48 -2.01
N GLY A 104 -15.97 -10.30 -1.24
CA GLY A 104 -15.95 -9.55 0.02
C GLY A 104 -15.03 -10.18 1.06
N GLU A 105 -15.08 -11.50 1.22
CA GLU A 105 -14.18 -12.25 2.12
C GLU A 105 -12.71 -12.08 1.70
N VAL A 106 -12.40 -12.23 0.41
CA VAL A 106 -11.04 -12.04 -0.12
C VAL A 106 -10.55 -10.60 0.09
N SER A 107 -11.41 -9.60 -0.14
CA SER A 107 -11.07 -8.19 0.06
C SER A 107 -10.81 -7.87 1.54
N GLY A 108 -11.59 -8.46 2.44
CA GLY A 108 -11.39 -8.38 3.88
C GLY A 108 -10.05 -8.98 4.29
N GLU A 109 -9.73 -10.17 3.79
CA GLU A 109 -8.45 -10.83 4.07
C GLU A 109 -7.26 -10.01 3.56
N LEU A 110 -7.33 -9.47 2.34
CA LEU A 110 -6.30 -8.57 1.81
C LEU A 110 -6.08 -7.34 2.71
N SER A 111 -7.16 -6.76 3.23
CA SER A 111 -7.08 -5.62 4.14
C SER A 111 -6.41 -6.01 5.45
N ILE A 112 -6.75 -7.17 6.01
CA ILE A 112 -6.13 -7.70 7.23
C ILE A 112 -4.64 -7.94 7.00
N GLN A 113 -4.26 -8.62 5.91
CA GLN A 113 -2.85 -8.89 5.59
C GLN A 113 -2.05 -7.60 5.42
N SER A 114 -2.65 -6.56 4.84
CA SER A 114 -2.01 -5.25 4.66
C SER A 114 -1.73 -4.56 6.00
N ILE A 115 -2.70 -4.54 6.91
CA ILE A 115 -2.54 -3.96 8.25
C ILE A 115 -1.57 -4.77 9.10
N LEU A 116 -1.59 -6.10 9.00
CA LEU A 116 -0.64 -6.96 9.70
C LEU A 116 0.79 -6.76 9.20
N MET A 117 0.98 -6.68 7.88
CA MET A 117 2.28 -6.37 7.29
C MET A 117 2.81 -5.04 7.82
N GLN A 118 2.00 -3.98 7.74
CA GLN A 118 2.35 -2.66 8.28
C GLN A 118 2.75 -2.74 9.75
N SER A 119 1.91 -3.36 10.58
CA SER A 119 2.12 -3.44 12.02
C SER A 119 3.40 -4.19 12.38
N LYS A 120 3.73 -5.25 11.62
CA LYS A 120 4.95 -6.02 11.81
C LYS A 120 6.19 -5.23 11.40
N VAL A 121 6.15 -4.51 10.28
CA VAL A 121 7.25 -3.63 9.85
C VAL A 121 7.49 -2.51 10.88
N GLU A 122 6.43 -1.85 11.37
CA GLU A 122 6.56 -0.80 12.40
C GLU A 122 7.15 -1.30 13.72
N ALA A 123 6.94 -2.58 14.04
CA ALA A 123 7.49 -3.21 15.24
C ALA A 123 9.00 -3.48 15.15
N ILE A 124 9.56 -3.59 13.93
CA ILE A 124 11.01 -3.75 13.70
C ILE A 124 11.76 -2.43 13.95
N PHE A 125 11.10 -1.29 13.74
CA PHE A 125 11.70 0.03 13.90
C PHE A 125 11.89 0.42 15.37
N THR A 126 12.90 1.25 15.65
CA THR A 126 13.01 1.94 16.94
C THR A 126 12.02 3.10 17.04
N ALA A 127 11.88 3.69 18.23
CA ALA A 127 11.04 4.87 18.41
C ALA A 127 11.55 6.06 17.57
N GLU A 128 12.86 6.26 17.58
CA GLU A 128 13.53 7.33 16.84
C GLU A 128 13.34 7.18 15.32
N GLN A 129 13.44 5.95 14.80
CA GLN A 129 13.21 5.66 13.39
C GLN A 129 11.76 5.91 12.96
N ARG A 130 10.79 5.61 13.84
CA ARG A 130 9.37 5.93 13.59
C ARG A 130 9.11 7.43 13.59
N ASP A 131 9.67 8.16 14.55
CA ASP A 131 9.55 9.61 14.64
C ASP A 131 10.17 10.29 13.41
N GLU A 132 11.32 9.80 12.94
CA GLU A 132 11.97 10.29 11.73
C GLU A 132 11.13 10.01 10.47
N LEU A 133 10.56 8.81 10.35
CA LEU A 133 9.66 8.48 9.25
C LEU A 133 8.42 9.38 9.24
N GLU A 134 7.87 9.71 10.41
CA GLU A 134 6.75 10.66 10.54
C GLU A 134 7.15 12.07 10.10
N ARG A 135 8.33 12.54 10.52
CA ARG A 135 8.88 13.85 10.11
C ARG A 135 8.98 13.95 8.58
N LEU A 136 9.58 12.94 7.95
CA LEU A 136 9.75 12.91 6.49
C LEU A 136 8.42 12.92 5.74
N GLN A 137 7.42 12.19 6.23
CA GLN A 137 6.06 12.22 5.68
C GLN A 137 5.42 13.60 5.77
N GLN A 138 5.55 14.26 6.92
CA GLN A 138 5.00 15.61 7.12
C GLN A 138 5.67 16.62 6.18
N GLU A 139 6.99 16.53 6.01
CA GLU A 139 7.74 17.38 5.08
C GLU A 139 7.31 17.16 3.63
N GLN A 140 7.14 15.90 3.22
CA GLN A 140 6.66 15.57 1.89
C GLN A 140 5.24 16.11 1.64
N MET A 141 4.32 15.95 2.60
CA MET A 141 2.96 16.49 2.48
C MET A 141 2.95 18.02 2.36
N GLN A 142 3.80 18.72 3.12
CA GLN A 142 3.92 20.17 3.04
C GLN A 142 4.45 20.61 1.67
N MET A 143 5.49 19.93 1.17
CA MET A 143 6.03 20.20 -0.16
C MET A 143 4.97 20.00 -1.25
N GLN A 144 4.20 18.91 -1.18
CA GLN A 144 3.16 18.62 -2.16
C GLN A 144 2.05 19.69 -2.14
N GLN A 145 1.65 20.17 -0.96
CA GLN A 145 0.69 21.27 -0.85
C GLN A 145 1.23 22.58 -1.45
N GLN A 146 2.49 22.91 -1.20
CA GLN A 146 3.12 24.11 -1.79
C GLN A 146 3.16 24.03 -3.32
N MET A 147 3.53 22.87 -3.88
CA MET A 147 3.55 22.64 -5.32
C MET A 147 2.17 22.79 -5.96
N GLN A 148 1.11 22.25 -5.33
CA GLN A 148 -0.26 22.43 -5.81
C GLN A 148 -0.69 23.90 -5.82
N GLN A 149 -0.35 24.64 -4.77
CA GLN A 149 -0.66 26.08 -4.69
C GLN A 149 0.06 26.87 -5.80
N GLN A 150 1.33 26.56 -6.06
CA GLN A 150 2.10 27.20 -7.13
C GLN A 150 1.50 26.89 -8.52
N GLN A 151 1.11 25.64 -8.79
CA GLN A 151 0.46 25.28 -10.05
C GLN A 151 -0.87 26.02 -10.23
N MET A 152 -1.68 26.12 -9.18
CA MET A 152 -2.95 26.88 -9.22
C MET A 152 -2.73 28.36 -9.55
N GLN A 153 -1.71 28.97 -8.94
CA GLN A 153 -1.36 30.37 -9.22
C GLN A 153 -0.88 30.57 -10.67
N GLN A 154 -0.06 29.66 -11.20
CA GLN A 154 0.38 29.71 -12.60
C GLN A 154 -0.78 29.54 -13.58
N MET A 155 -1.71 28.61 -13.31
CA MET A 155 -2.92 28.41 -14.12
C MET A 155 -3.82 29.65 -14.14
N GLN A 156 -3.98 30.34 -13.00
CA GLN A 156 -4.74 31.60 -12.94
C GLN A 156 -4.07 32.72 -13.72
N GLN A 157 -2.73 32.81 -13.72
CA GLN A 157 -2.00 33.81 -14.50
C GLN A 157 -2.05 33.55 -16.01
N MET A 158 -2.18 32.30 -16.46
CA MET A 158 -2.33 31.99 -17.90
C MET A 158 -3.76 32.16 -18.44
N GLN A 159 -4.76 32.33 -17.57
CA GLN A 159 -6.15 32.58 -17.96
C GLN A 159 -6.54 34.06 -17.97
N GLN A 160 -5.63 34.96 -17.62
CA GLN A 160 -5.75 36.41 -17.77
C GLN A 160 -4.93 36.88 -18.97
#